data_AF-A0A955N2Y4-F1
#
_entry.id   AF-A0A955N2Y4-F1
#
_cell.length_a   1.000
_cell.length_b   1.000
_cell.length_c   1.000
_cell.angle_alpha   90.00
_cell.angle_beta   90.00
_cell.angle_gamma   90.00
#
_symmetry.space_group_name_H-M   'P 1'
#
loop_
_entity.id
_entity.type
_entity.pdbx_description
1 polymer ?
#
loop_
_entity_poly.entity_id
_entity_poly.type
_entity_poly.pdbx_seq_one_letter_code
_entity_poly.pdbx_strand_id
1 'polypeptide(L)' 'LTEVVWAIGKLRWGPALKPMSELQDKVWLIHDNSKEMAELREAASWTYKAIALQDAAMLQTY' A
#
# COMPACT_ATOMS: atom_id res chain seq x y z
N LEU A 1 -1.77 6.93 11.04
CA LEU A 1 -2.17 5.91 10.03
C LEU A 1 -1.14 5.81 8.91
N THR A 2 -0.78 6.91 8.25
CA THR A 2 0.25 6.96 7.19
C THR A 2 1.56 6.27 7.57
N GLU A 3 2.09 6.49 8.77
CA GLU A 3 3.31 5.83 9.26
C GLU A 3 3.18 4.30 9.37
N VAL A 4 1.99 3.79 9.73
CA VAL A 4 1.72 2.35 9.80
C VAL A 4 1.74 1.74 8.39
N VAL A 5 1.14 2.44 7.42
CA VAL A 5 1.15 2.03 6.01
C VAL A 5 2.58 1.98 5.46
N TRP A 6 3.42 2.93 5.83
CA TRP A 6 4.84 2.92 5.48
C TRP A 6 5.60 1.76 6.13
N ALA A 7 5.33 1.47 7.41
CA ALA A 7 5.96 0.35 8.11
C ALA A 7 5.63 -1.00 7.43
N ILE A 8 4.36 -1.21 7.04
CA ILE A 8 3.93 -2.40 6.30
C ILE A 8 4.67 -2.53 4.97
N GLY A 9 4.81 -1.43 4.21
CA GLY A 9 5.53 -1.43 2.94
C GLY A 9 7.02 -1.71 3.07
N LYS A 10 7.65 -1.27 4.15
CA LYS A 10 9.07 -1.58 4.47
C LYS A 10 9.28 -3.05 4.80
N LEU A 11 8.34 -3.66 5.54
CA LEU A 11 8.38 -5.09 5.86
C LEU A 11 8.09 -5.98 4.65
N ARG A 12 7.56 -5.40 3.56
CA ARG A 12 7.23 -6.09 2.31
C ARG A 12 6.43 -7.38 2.55
N TRP A 13 5.52 -7.31 3.51
CA TRP A 13 4.81 -8.47 3.99
C TRP A 13 3.77 -8.89 2.94
N GLY A 14 4.06 -9.95 2.18
CA GLY A 14 3.20 -10.47 1.11
C GLY A 14 1.71 -10.62 1.48
N PRO A 15 1.36 -11.19 2.67
CA PRO A 15 -0.03 -11.29 3.13
C PRO A 15 -0.76 -9.95 3.28
N ALA A 16 -0.03 -8.83 3.38
CA ALA A 16 -0.62 -7.50 3.42
C ALA A 16 -1.05 -6.97 2.04
N LEU A 17 -0.74 -7.66 0.93
CA LEU A 17 -1.06 -7.21 -0.42
C LEU A 17 -2.57 -6.95 -0.60
N LYS A 18 -3.40 -7.93 -0.19
CA LYS A 18 -4.86 -7.82 -0.28
C LYS A 18 -5.40 -6.69 0.63
N PRO A 19 -5.07 -6.64 1.93
CA PRO A 19 -5.45 -5.50 2.79
C PRO A 19 -5.01 -4.14 2.23
N MET A 20 -3.84 -4.05 1.61
CA MET A 20 -3.32 -2.80 1.04
C MET A 20 -4.05 -2.38 -0.23
N SER A 21 -4.46 -3.33 -1.08
CA SER A 21 -5.34 -3.05 -2.23
C SER A 21 -6.67 -2.47 -1.76
N GLU A 22 -7.31 -3.11 -0.78
CA GLU A 22 -8.59 -2.65 -0.24
C GLU A 22 -8.48 -1.29 0.44
N LEU A 23 -7.36 -1.03 1.14
CA LEU A 23 -7.08 0.27 1.74
C LEU A 23 -6.91 1.33 0.66
N GLN A 24 -6.14 1.05 -0.39
CA GLN A 24 -5.93 1.97 -1.50
C GLN A 24 -7.28 2.37 -2.11
N ASP A 25 -8.12 1.40 -2.47
CA ASP A 25 -9.44 1.67 -3.06
C ASP A 25 -10.30 2.58 -2.16
N LYS A 26 -10.37 2.27 -0.85
CA LYS A 26 -11.15 3.06 0.11
C LYS A 26 -10.64 4.48 0.26
N VAL A 27 -9.32 4.68 0.33
CA VAL A 27 -8.71 6.01 0.52
C VAL A 27 -8.90 6.88 -0.74
N TRP A 28 -8.97 6.28 -1.92
CA TRP A 28 -9.29 6.99 -3.17
C TRP A 28 -10.77 7.38 -3.31
N LEU A 29 -11.68 6.63 -2.69
CA LEU A 29 -13.12 6.95 -2.68
C LEU A 29 -13.50 8.11 -1.74
N ILE A 30 -12.63 8.45 -0.79
CA ILE A 30 -12.87 9.57 0.13
C ILE A 30 -12.58 10.89 -0.62
N HIS A 31 -13.58 11.75 -0.77
CA HIS A 31 -13.43 13.10 -1.33
C HIS A 31 -12.93 14.09 -0.26
N ASP A 32 -11.67 13.93 0.13
CA ASP A 32 -10.95 14.87 1.00
C ASP A 32 -9.63 15.29 0.35
N ASN A 33 -9.41 16.60 0.23
CA ASN A 33 -8.22 17.21 -0.37
C ASN A 33 -7.23 17.75 0.68
N SER A 34 -7.41 17.39 1.95
CA SER A 34 -6.44 17.65 3.01
C SER A 34 -5.07 17.06 2.68
N LYS A 35 -4.02 17.69 3.20
CA LYS A 35 -2.64 17.25 2.99
C LYS A 35 -2.44 15.84 3.55
N GLU A 36 -3.06 15.57 4.69
CA GLU A 36 -3.04 14.30 5.40
C GLU A 36 -3.63 13.16 4.54
N MET A 37 -4.72 13.43 3.82
CA MET A 37 -5.31 12.45 2.92
C MET A 37 -4.50 12.25 1.63
N ALA A 38 -3.85 13.30 1.12
CA ALA A 38 -2.92 13.17 0.01
C ALA A 38 -1.72 12.27 0.39
N GLU A 39 -1.12 12.50 1.55
CA GLU A 39 -0.01 11.68 2.08
C GLU A 39 -0.43 10.23 2.32
N LEU A 40 -1.66 10.00 2.81
CA LEU A 40 -2.19 8.65 3.00
C LEU A 40 -2.39 7.91 1.67
N ARG A 41 -2.91 8.58 0.63
CA ARG A 41 -3.06 8.01 -0.72
C ARG A 41 -1.71 7.63 -1.31
N GLU A 42 -0.72 8.49 -1.15
CA GLU A 42 0.65 8.23 -1.61
C GLU A 42 1.25 7.02 -0.90
N ALA A 43 1.17 6.98 0.43
CA ALA A 43 1.67 5.87 1.22
C ALA A 43 0.99 4.55 0.83
N ALA A 44 -0.34 4.55 0.68
CA ALA A 44 -1.08 3.34 0.32
C ALA A 44 -0.70 2.84 -1.08
N SER A 45 -0.61 3.74 -2.06
CA SER A 45 -0.28 3.40 -3.43
C SER A 45 1.17 2.93 -3.58
N TRP A 46 2.11 3.54 -2.87
CA TRP A 46 3.49 3.08 -2.84
C TRP A 46 3.61 1.71 -2.19
N THR A 47 3.01 1.51 -1.01
CA THR A 47 3.08 0.26 -0.26
C THR A 47 2.46 -0.91 -1.04
N TYR A 48 1.33 -0.70 -1.71
CA TYR A 48 0.74 -1.71 -2.59
C TYR A 48 1.70 -2.13 -3.70
N LYS A 49 2.27 -1.17 -4.45
CA LYS A 49 3.24 -1.45 -5.52
C LYS A 49 4.48 -2.17 -5.00
N ALA A 50 5.00 -1.74 -3.86
CA ALA A 50 6.17 -2.32 -3.23
C ALA A 50 5.98 -3.81 -2.87
N ILE A 51 4.82 -4.16 -2.31
CA ILE A 51 4.50 -5.54 -1.96
C ILE A 51 4.21 -6.36 -3.22
N ALA A 52 3.47 -5.80 -4.18
CA ALA A 52 3.14 -6.47 -5.44
C ALA A 52 4.40 -6.83 -6.26
N LEU A 53 5.38 -5.93 -6.32
CA LEU A 53 6.67 -6.18 -6.98
C LEU A 53 7.43 -7.34 -6.33
N GLN A 54 7.39 -7.44 -5.00
CA GLN A 54 8.06 -8.51 -4.28
C GLN A 54 7.36 -9.86 -4.43
N ASP A 55 6.02 -9.87 -4.38
CA ASP A 55 5.23 -11.07 -4.62
C ASP A 55 5.45 -11.62 -6.04
N ALA A 56 5.45 -10.73 -7.04
CA ALA A 56 5.76 -11.08 -8.42
C ALA A 56 7.19 -11.61 -8.60
N ALA A 57 8.16 -11.04 -7.89
CA ALA A 57 9.55 -11.53 -7.91
C ALA A 57 9.67 -12.94 -7.30
N MET A 58 8.88 -13.27 -6.27
CA MET A 58 8.88 -14.60 -5.67
C MET A 58 8.25 -15.67 -6.56
N LEU A 59 7.32 -15.31 -7.44
CA LEU A 59 6.71 -16.24 -8.40
C LEU A 59 7.64 -16.57 -9.58
N GLN A 60 8.65 -15.75 -9.86
CA GLN A 60 9.63 -15.99 -10.94
C GLN A 60 10.80 -16.89 -10.52
N THR A 61 10.95 -17.17 -9.23
CA THR A 61 12.04 -18.00 -8.68
C THR A 61 11.68 -19.48 -8.51
N TYR A 62 10.48 -19.91 -8.91
CA TYR A 62 10.02 -21.30 -8.90
C TYR A 62 9.76 -21.85 -10.29
#